data_AF-A0A7G7MGU1-F1
#
_entry.id   AF-A0A7G7MGU1-F1
#
_cell.length_a   1.000
_cell.length_b   1.000
_cell.length_c   1.000
_cell.angle_alpha   90.00
_cell.angle_beta   90.00
_cell.angle_gamma   90.00
#
_symmetry.space_group_name_H-M   'P 1'
#
loop_
_entity.id
_entity.type
_entity.pdbx_description
1 polymer ?
#
loop_
_entity_poly.entity_id
_entity_poly.type
_entity_poly.pdbx_seq_one_letter_code
_entity_poly.pdbx_strand_id
1 'polypeptide(L)'
;MTLGEEQQARQEAEAAEAAAAEAREEEERRASSCAAGDSGFETVQPGVTDAGTELRCRFGVDTVYGVAGRAGTSDHPAGLALDLMVDRDPGEQLAEYAVENMDRLGIKYVIYRQRINTGSGWEAMEDRGGVTANHMDHVHVSFED
;
A
#
# COMPACT_ATOMS: atom_id res chain seq x y z
N MET A 1 -37.46 -9.84 -27.96
CA MET A 1 -36.80 -9.31 -26.76
C MET A 1 -37.89 -8.77 -25.87
N THR A 2 -37.89 -9.22 -24.62
CA THR A 2 -38.79 -8.80 -23.57
C THR A 2 -38.25 -7.53 -22.91
N LEU A 3 -39.13 -6.74 -22.30
CA LEU A 3 -38.75 -5.56 -21.53
C LEU A 3 -37.73 -5.88 -20.42
N GLY A 4 -37.71 -7.11 -19.90
CA GLY A 4 -36.74 -7.57 -18.91
C GLY A 4 -35.34 -7.79 -19.47
N GLU A 5 -35.23 -8.35 -20.68
CA GLU A 5 -33.93 -8.53 -21.36
C GLU A 5 -33.31 -7.18 -21.75
N GLU A 6 -34.13 -6.21 -22.16
CA GLU A 6 -33.65 -4.84 -22.48
C GLU A 6 -33.22 -4.06 -21.23
N GLN A 7 -33.88 -4.26 -20.08
CA GLN A 7 -33.46 -3.67 -18.81
C GLN A 7 -32.16 -4.28 -18.29
N GLN A 8 -32.00 -5.59 -18.40
CA GLN A 8 -30.77 -6.28 -18.00
C GLN A 8 -29.58 -5.82 -18.85
N ALA A 9 -29.73 -5.74 -20.17
CA ALA A 9 -28.65 -5.29 -21.06
C ALA A 9 -28.20 -3.85 -20.76
N ARG A 10 -29.12 -2.96 -20.34
CA ARG A 10 -28.79 -1.60 -19.92
C ARG A 10 -28.02 -1.58 -18.60
N GLN A 11 -28.45 -2.37 -17.62
CA GLN A 11 -27.76 -2.48 -16.34
C GLN A 11 -26.34 -3.02 -16.49
N GLU A 12 -26.14 -4.02 -17.35
CA GLU A 12 -24.82 -4.58 -17.66
C GLU A 12 -23.92 -3.55 -18.36
N ALA A 13 -24.47 -2.76 -19.28
CA ALA A 13 -23.74 -1.69 -19.95
C ALA A 13 -23.34 -0.55 -18.99
N GLU A 14 -24.26 -0.13 -18.12
CA GLU A 14 -23.99 0.88 -17.09
C GLU A 14 -22.93 0.40 -16.08
N ALA A 15 -22.99 -0.86 -15.65
CA ALA A 15 -21.98 -1.45 -14.77
C ALA A 15 -20.61 -1.56 -15.45
N ALA A 16 -20.56 -1.90 -16.74
CA ALA A 16 -19.31 -1.96 -17.50
C ALA A 16 -18.69 -0.56 -17.70
N GLU A 17 -19.52 0.46 -17.93
CA GLU A 17 -19.06 1.85 -18.03
C GLU A 17 -18.53 2.37 -16.68
N ALA A 18 -19.23 2.07 -15.58
CA ALA A 18 -18.76 2.40 -14.23
C ALA A 18 -17.41 1.73 -13.90
N ALA A 19 -17.28 0.43 -14.16
CA ALA A 19 -16.02 -0.29 -13.95
C ALA A 19 -14.88 0.26 -14.82
N ALA A 20 -15.16 0.67 -16.06
CA ALA A 20 -14.17 1.28 -16.93
C ALA A 20 -13.76 2.69 -16.45
N ALA A 21 -14.67 3.45 -15.84
CA ALA A 21 -14.37 4.74 -15.23
C ALA A 21 -13.48 4.56 -13.99
N GLU A 22 -13.83 3.64 -13.09
CA GLU A 22 -13.03 3.32 -11.91
C GLU A 22 -11.60 2.86 -12.27
N ALA A 23 -11.46 2.02 -13.30
CA ALA A 23 -10.16 1.57 -13.78
C ALA A 23 -9.29 2.73 -14.31
N ARG A 24 -9.90 3.69 -15.01
CA ARG A 24 -9.19 4.88 -15.50
C ARG A 24 -8.76 5.79 -14.36
N GLU A 25 -9.64 6.02 -13.38
CA GLU A 25 -9.29 6.80 -12.19
C GLU A 25 -8.18 6.13 -11.37
N GLU A 26 -8.15 4.80 -11.29
CA GLU A 26 -7.05 4.07 -10.67
C GLU A 26 -5.73 4.21 -11.43
N GLU A 27 -5.76 4.13 -12.76
CA GLU A 27 -4.59 4.38 -13.62
C GLU A 27 -4.05 5.81 -13.45
N GLU A 28 -4.94 6.80 -13.43
CA GLU A 28 -4.58 8.20 -13.19
C GLU A 28 -3.99 8.40 -11.79
N ARG A 29 -4.56 7.79 -10.74
CA ARG A 29 -3.98 7.81 -9.38
C ARG A 29 -2.58 7.20 -9.35
N ARG A 30 -2.39 6.03 -9.99
CA ARG A 30 -1.06 5.40 -10.09
C ARG A 30 -0.07 6.32 -10.78
N ALA A 31 -0.44 6.90 -11.92
CA ALA A 31 0.39 7.86 -12.64
C ALA A 31 0.74 9.11 -11.80
N SER A 32 -0.23 9.67 -11.09
CA SER A 32 -0.03 10.83 -10.20
C SER A 32 0.89 10.49 -9.03
N SER A 33 0.66 9.36 -8.36
CA SER A 33 1.48 8.90 -7.24
C SER A 33 2.94 8.65 -7.64
N CYS A 34 3.18 8.17 -8.87
CA CYS A 34 4.53 8.07 -9.44
C CYS A 34 5.18 9.43 -9.64
N ALA A 35 4.41 10.44 -10.01
CA ALA A 35 4.89 11.79 -10.26
C ALA A 35 5.10 12.61 -8.98
N ALA A 36 4.71 12.11 -7.81
CA ALA A 36 4.76 12.81 -6.51
C ALA A 36 6.18 13.08 -5.96
N GLY A 37 7.24 12.84 -6.75
CA GLY A 37 8.62 13.21 -6.39
C GLY A 37 9.16 12.44 -5.18
N ASP A 38 9.97 13.09 -4.35
CA ASP A 38 10.67 12.51 -3.20
C ASP A 38 9.95 12.71 -1.86
N SER A 39 8.72 13.24 -1.87
CA SER A 39 7.94 13.46 -0.64
C SER A 39 7.74 12.15 0.13
N GLY A 40 8.18 12.14 1.39
CA GLY A 40 8.16 10.96 2.27
C GLY A 40 9.44 10.11 2.21
N PHE A 41 10.37 10.41 1.28
CA PHE A 41 11.61 9.68 1.05
C PHE A 41 12.88 10.51 1.31
N GLU A 42 12.75 11.77 1.74
CA GLU A 42 13.83 12.76 1.71
C GLU A 42 15.07 12.37 2.55
N THR A 43 14.89 11.51 3.54
CA THR A 43 15.96 11.10 4.47
C THR A 43 16.01 9.59 4.72
N VAL A 44 15.28 8.79 3.94
CA VAL A 44 15.39 7.33 4.02
C VAL A 44 16.66 6.83 3.33
N GLN A 45 17.05 5.59 3.60
CA GLN A 45 18.21 4.99 2.93
C GLN A 45 17.96 4.81 1.42
N PRO A 46 18.99 4.86 0.56
CA PRO A 46 18.81 4.78 -0.90
C PRO A 46 18.00 3.57 -1.39
N GLY A 47 18.25 2.37 -0.85
CA GLY A 47 17.51 1.17 -1.22
C GLY A 47 16.02 1.22 -0.83
N VAL A 48 15.70 1.95 0.25
CA VAL A 48 14.32 2.17 0.70
C VAL A 48 13.58 3.10 -0.25
N THR A 49 14.26 4.12 -0.79
CA THR A 49 13.66 5.02 -1.79
C THR A 49 13.23 4.28 -3.05
N ASP A 50 14.07 3.37 -3.56
CA ASP A 50 13.76 2.62 -4.78
C ASP A 50 12.57 1.68 -4.58
N ALA A 51 12.59 0.86 -3.52
CA ALA A 51 11.49 -0.05 -3.19
C ALA A 51 10.19 0.70 -2.86
N GLY A 52 10.30 1.78 -2.08
CA GLY A 52 9.17 2.61 -1.72
C GLY A 52 8.54 3.33 -2.91
N THR A 53 9.36 3.80 -3.86
CA THR A 53 8.86 4.40 -5.11
C THR A 53 8.10 3.37 -5.94
N GLU A 54 8.61 2.14 -6.04
CA GLU A 54 7.91 1.07 -6.75
C GLU A 54 6.54 0.78 -6.14
N LEU A 55 6.48 0.60 -4.81
CA LEU A 55 5.23 0.33 -4.10
C LEU A 55 4.25 1.51 -4.23
N ARG A 56 4.72 2.74 -4.05
CA ARG A 56 3.92 3.96 -4.19
C ARG A 56 3.26 4.04 -5.56
N CYS A 57 4.09 3.91 -6.59
CA CYS A 57 3.70 3.93 -7.99
C CYS A 57 2.66 2.88 -8.35
N ARG A 58 2.94 1.62 -8.00
CA ARG A 58 2.15 0.47 -8.41
C ARG A 58 0.73 0.53 -7.84
N PHE A 59 0.60 1.06 -6.62
CA PHE A 59 -0.66 1.02 -5.88
C PHE A 59 -1.33 2.38 -5.71
N GLY A 60 -0.81 3.45 -6.34
CA GLY A 60 -1.46 4.75 -6.29
C GLY A 60 -1.47 5.36 -4.89
N VAL A 61 -0.37 5.21 -4.14
CA VAL A 61 -0.28 5.73 -2.77
C VAL A 61 0.12 7.20 -2.79
N ASP A 62 -0.75 8.08 -2.33
CA ASP A 62 -0.49 9.52 -2.38
C ASP A 62 0.43 10.00 -1.25
N THR A 63 0.36 9.36 -0.08
CA THR A 63 1.10 9.79 1.12
C THR A 63 1.96 8.65 1.64
N VAL A 64 3.24 8.94 1.81
CA VAL A 64 4.22 8.03 2.39
C VAL A 64 4.92 8.75 3.56
N TYR A 65 5.10 8.06 4.68
CA TYR A 65 5.91 8.55 5.79
C TYR A 65 7.16 7.69 5.97
N GLY A 66 8.32 8.27 5.67
CA GLY A 66 9.64 7.68 5.93
C GLY A 66 10.17 8.02 7.32
N VAL A 67 11.29 8.75 7.40
CA VAL A 67 11.92 9.07 8.69
C VAL A 67 10.97 9.89 9.58
N ALA A 68 10.73 9.38 10.78
CA ALA A 68 9.97 10.04 11.81
C ALA A 68 10.61 9.78 13.18
N GLY A 69 10.63 10.81 14.03
CA GLY A 69 11.06 10.67 15.42
C GLY A 69 10.06 9.83 16.22
N ARG A 70 10.20 8.51 16.17
CA ARG A 70 9.34 7.55 16.88
C ARG A 70 10.11 6.91 18.05
N ALA A 71 9.44 6.73 19.18
CA ALA A 71 10.00 6.03 20.33
C ALA A 71 9.97 4.50 20.11
N GLY A 72 10.96 3.77 20.64
CA GLY A 72 11.01 2.30 20.63
C GLY A 72 11.88 1.69 19.52
N THR A 73 11.66 0.42 19.18
CA THR A 73 12.39 -0.39 18.17
C THR A 73 11.94 -0.10 16.74
N SER A 74 11.56 1.14 16.43
CA SER A 74 11.10 1.51 15.10
C SER A 74 12.28 1.64 14.16
N ASP A 75 12.17 1.12 12.93
CA ASP A 75 13.18 1.27 11.88
C ASP A 75 13.06 2.65 11.15
N HIS A 76 11.99 3.42 11.42
CA HIS A 76 11.79 4.77 10.84
C HIS A 76 12.91 5.77 11.16
N PRO A 77 13.39 5.93 12.42
CA PRO A 77 14.46 6.88 12.72
C PRO A 77 15.78 6.59 11.99
N ALA A 78 16.01 5.34 11.59
CA ALA A 78 17.18 4.91 10.83
C ALA A 78 16.99 5.06 9.31
N GLY A 79 15.83 5.51 8.84
CA GLY A 79 15.51 5.58 7.42
C GLY A 79 15.29 4.21 6.78
N LEU A 80 14.94 3.21 7.58
CA LEU A 80 14.75 1.81 7.18
C LEU A 80 13.28 1.37 7.22
N ALA A 81 12.34 2.30 7.24
CA ALA A 81 10.92 1.98 7.19
C ALA A 81 10.08 3.05 6.48
N LEU A 82 8.94 2.59 5.96
CA LEU A 82 7.93 3.40 5.30
C LEU A 82 6.54 3.00 5.81
N ASP A 83 5.70 4.01 6.08
CA ASP A 83 4.26 3.83 6.17
C ASP A 83 3.61 4.33 4.87
N LEU A 84 2.99 3.41 4.13
CA LEU A 84 2.25 3.71 2.92
C LEU A 84 0.77 3.90 3.29
N MET A 85 0.30 5.14 3.28
CA MET A 85 -1.05 5.49 3.71
C MET A 85 -2.06 5.08 2.64
N VAL A 86 -2.90 4.10 2.96
CA VAL A 86 -3.78 3.48 1.97
C VAL A 86 -5.00 2.85 2.64
N ASP A 87 -6.15 2.97 1.96
CA ASP A 87 -7.36 2.26 2.34
C ASP A 87 -7.22 0.74 2.15
N ARG A 88 -8.26 0.00 2.54
CA ARG A 88 -8.24 -1.47 2.45
C ARG A 88 -7.94 -1.98 1.05
N ASP A 89 -8.57 -1.36 0.06
CA ASP A 89 -8.23 -1.53 -1.35
C ASP A 89 -7.63 -0.20 -1.81
N PRO A 90 -6.36 -0.17 -2.29
CA PRO A 90 -5.52 -1.32 -2.66
C PRO A 90 -4.59 -1.88 -1.56
N GLY A 91 -4.72 -1.50 -0.29
CA GLY A 91 -3.79 -1.90 0.78
C GLY A 91 -3.54 -3.40 0.95
N GLU A 92 -4.55 -4.25 0.77
CA GLU A 92 -4.38 -5.71 0.79
C GLU A 92 -3.44 -6.18 -0.33
N GLN A 93 -3.66 -5.69 -1.56
CA GLN A 93 -2.84 -6.05 -2.73
C GLN A 93 -1.40 -5.54 -2.57
N LEU A 94 -1.23 -4.36 -1.99
CA LEU A 94 0.07 -3.78 -1.68
C LEU A 94 0.83 -4.66 -0.68
N ALA A 95 0.19 -5.01 0.44
CA ALA A 95 0.81 -5.83 1.49
C ALA A 95 1.22 -7.22 0.97
N GLU A 96 0.36 -7.90 0.21
CA GLU A 96 0.69 -9.21 -0.35
C GLU A 96 1.80 -9.10 -1.41
N TYR A 97 1.78 -8.09 -2.29
CA TYR A 97 2.86 -7.86 -3.25
C TYR A 97 4.21 -7.60 -2.57
N ALA A 98 4.21 -6.79 -1.50
CA ALA A 98 5.40 -6.52 -0.71
C ALA A 98 5.97 -7.82 -0.11
N VAL A 99 5.11 -8.68 0.44
CA VAL A 99 5.47 -10.01 0.97
C VAL A 99 6.04 -10.92 -0.12
N GLU A 100 5.39 -11.01 -1.28
CA GLU A 100 5.83 -11.85 -2.40
C GLU A 100 7.17 -11.40 -3.00
N ASN A 101 7.54 -10.14 -2.81
CA ASN A 101 8.75 -9.53 -3.38
C ASN A 101 9.79 -9.16 -2.32
N MET A 102 9.66 -9.66 -1.09
CA MET A 102 10.49 -9.21 0.04
C MET A 102 11.99 -9.25 -0.27
N ASP A 103 12.49 -10.39 -0.75
CA ASP A 103 13.91 -10.57 -1.08
C ASP A 103 14.40 -9.57 -2.15
N ARG A 104 13.57 -9.30 -3.17
CA ARG A 104 13.93 -8.40 -4.27
C ARG A 104 13.93 -6.93 -3.82
N LEU A 105 13.03 -6.58 -2.92
CA LEU A 105 12.83 -5.22 -2.43
C LEU A 105 13.67 -4.91 -1.19
N GLY A 106 14.41 -5.90 -0.65
CA GLY A 106 15.18 -5.74 0.59
C GLY A 106 14.28 -5.53 1.82
N ILE A 107 13.09 -6.12 1.82
CA ILE A 107 12.11 -5.98 2.90
C ILE A 107 12.39 -7.02 3.97
N LYS A 108 12.52 -6.54 5.20
CA LYS A 108 12.71 -7.31 6.43
C LYS A 108 11.40 -7.84 6.99
N TYR A 109 10.37 -6.99 7.03
CA TYR A 109 9.01 -7.40 7.38
C TYR A 109 7.96 -6.41 6.88
N VAL A 110 6.71 -6.90 6.79
CA VAL A 110 5.51 -6.10 6.50
C VAL A 110 4.53 -6.21 7.65
N ILE A 111 3.93 -5.08 8.04
CA ILE A 111 2.81 -5.05 8.99
C ILE A 111 1.61 -4.41 8.30
N TYR A 112 0.46 -5.09 8.38
CA TYR A 112 -0.80 -4.57 7.86
C TYR A 112 -1.97 -5.14 8.62
N ARG A 113 -2.98 -4.34 8.96
CA ARG A 113 -4.22 -4.79 9.62
C ARG A 113 -3.99 -5.73 10.81
N GLN A 114 -3.09 -5.33 11.72
CA GLN A 114 -2.77 -6.06 12.95
C GLN A 114 -2.18 -7.47 12.73
N ARG A 115 -1.54 -7.70 11.58
CA ARG A 115 -0.74 -8.89 11.30
C ARG A 115 0.64 -8.47 10.80
N ILE A 116 1.65 -9.28 11.11
CA ILE A 116 3.03 -9.12 10.66
C ILE A 116 3.42 -10.30 9.79
N ASN A 117 4.27 -10.07 8.78
CA ASN A 117 4.88 -11.12 7.98
C ASN A 117 6.37 -10.82 7.80
N THR A 118 7.20 -11.79 8.18
CA THR A 118 8.67 -11.75 8.14
C THR A 118 9.23 -12.70 7.08
N GLY A 119 8.41 -13.12 6.12
CA GLY A 119 8.75 -14.06 5.04
C GLY A 119 8.25 -15.50 5.28
N SER A 120 7.76 -15.82 6.48
CA SER A 120 7.23 -17.15 6.84
C SER A 120 5.70 -17.23 6.89
N GLY A 121 5.01 -16.16 6.47
CA GLY A 121 3.55 -16.06 6.53
C GLY A 121 3.07 -15.05 7.57
N TRP A 122 1.76 -14.81 7.56
CA TRP A 122 1.12 -13.80 8.41
C TRP A 122 0.89 -14.33 9.84
N GLU A 123 1.33 -13.56 10.82
CA GLU A 123 1.13 -13.80 12.24
C GLU A 123 0.31 -12.66 12.87
N ALA A 124 -0.60 -12.99 13.78
CA ALA A 124 -1.40 -11.99 14.48
C ALA A 124 -0.56 -11.20 15.48
N MET A 125 -0.81 -9.89 15.57
CA MET A 125 -0.19 -9.02 16.55
C MET A 125 -1.13 -8.76 17.72
N GLU A 126 -0.54 -8.44 18.88
CA GLU A 126 -1.30 -7.90 20.00
C GLU A 126 -1.98 -6.56 19.65
N ASP A 127 -3.05 -6.23 20.35
CA ASP A 127 -3.68 -4.92 20.24
C ASP A 127 -2.81 -3.86 20.91
N ARG A 128 -2.34 -2.89 20.10
CA ARG A 128 -1.51 -1.76 20.51
C ARG A 128 -2.33 -0.50 20.80
N GLY A 129 -3.66 -0.59 20.77
CA GLY A 129 -4.55 0.43 21.30
C GLY A 129 -5.02 1.52 20.32
N GLY A 130 -5.07 1.24 19.01
CA GLY A 130 -5.63 2.19 18.05
C GLY A 130 -5.45 1.80 16.59
N VAL A 131 -6.19 2.48 15.69
CA VAL A 131 -6.18 2.24 14.23
C VAL A 131 -4.76 2.29 13.67
N THR A 132 -4.05 3.40 13.89
CA THR A 132 -2.68 3.59 13.41
C THR A 132 -1.69 2.67 14.12
N ALA A 133 -1.80 2.50 15.45
CA ALA A 133 -0.91 1.60 16.19
C ALA A 133 -1.04 0.13 15.76
N ASN A 134 -2.24 -0.27 15.33
CA ASN A 134 -2.56 -1.59 14.78
C ASN A 134 -2.44 -1.66 13.25
N HIS A 135 -1.93 -0.61 12.59
CA HIS A 135 -1.67 -0.58 11.15
C HIS A 135 -2.92 -0.87 10.31
N MET A 136 -4.07 -0.35 10.76
CA MET A 136 -5.35 -0.56 10.09
C MET A 136 -5.59 0.44 8.95
N ASP A 137 -4.82 1.53 8.92
CA ASP A 137 -4.93 2.68 7.99
C ASP A 137 -3.68 2.86 7.10
N HIS A 138 -2.70 1.97 7.20
CA HIS A 138 -1.50 1.99 6.36
C HIS A 138 -0.83 0.62 6.29
N VAL A 139 -0.06 0.39 5.23
CA VAL A 139 0.88 -0.72 5.16
C VAL A 139 2.24 -0.23 5.63
N HIS A 140 2.77 -0.86 6.67
CA HIS A 140 4.11 -0.57 7.15
C HIS A 140 5.11 -1.58 6.60
N VAL A 141 6.22 -1.08 6.07
CA VAL A 141 7.29 -1.89 5.49
C VAL A 141 8.60 -1.49 6.15
N SER A 142 9.31 -2.46 6.72
CA SER A 142 10.68 -2.28 7.22
C SER A 142 11.66 -3.01 6.32
N PHE A 143 12.86 -2.45 6.19
CA PHE A 143 13.88 -2.87 5.24
C PHE A 143 15.14 -3.36 5.97
N GLU A 144 15.91 -4.18 5.27
CA GLU A 144 17.25 -4.59 5.70
C GLU A 144 18.24 -3.39 5.64
N ASP A 145 19.32 -3.47 6.43
CA ASP A 145 20.32 -2.41 6.59
C ASP A 145 21.39 -2.33 5.49
#